data_AF-A0A1Q7PD76-F1
#
_entry.id   AF-A0A1Q7PD76-F1
#
_cell.length_a   1.000
_cell.length_b   1.000
_cell.length_c   1.000
_cell.angle_alpha   90.00
_cell.angle_beta   90.00
_cell.angle_gamma   90.00
#
_symmetry.space_group_name_H-M   'P 1'
#
loop_
_entity.id
_entity.type
_entity.pdbx_description
1 polymer ?
#
loop_
_entity_poly.entity_id
_entity_poly.type
_entity_poly.pdbx_seq_one_letter_code
_entity_poly.pdbx_strand_id
1 'polypeptide(L)' 'MKPAVNRIASVPMTALLCCPQCYRLISYEVGQTQVKCQSCGTALRNQDLPTSLGSSLQD' A
#
# COMPACT_ATOMS: atom_id res chain seq x y z
N MET A 1 27.37 -28.96 -10.46
CA MET A 1 26.65 -27.73 -10.87
C MET A 1 26.16 -27.02 -9.62
N LYS A 2 26.57 -25.76 -9.38
CA LYS A 2 26.11 -24.96 -8.22
C LYS A 2 24.85 -24.19 -8.62
N PRO A 3 23.75 -24.18 -7.84
CA PRO A 3 22.59 -23.37 -8.15
C PRO A 3 22.94 -21.89 -7.99
N ALA A 4 22.73 -21.11 -9.05
CA ALA A 4 22.80 -19.66 -8.99
C ALA A 4 21.63 -19.16 -8.13
N VAL A 5 21.92 -18.68 -6.93
CA VAL A 5 20.91 -18.09 -6.05
C VAL A 5 20.60 -16.69 -6.58
N ASN A 6 19.59 -16.57 -7.44
CA ASN A 6 18.98 -15.29 -7.79
C ASN A 6 18.22 -14.78 -6.57
N ARG A 7 18.85 -13.94 -5.73
CA ARG A 7 18.14 -13.19 -4.69
C ARG A 7 17.41 -12.02 -5.34
N ILE A 8 16.17 -12.25 -5.74
CA ILE A 8 15.25 -11.16 -6.08
C ILE A 8 14.80 -10.56 -4.75
N ALA A 9 15.27 -9.34 -4.44
CA ALA A 9 14.78 -8.59 -3.29
C ALA A 9 13.45 -7.93 -3.66
N SER A 10 12.36 -8.37 -3.04
CA SER A 10 11.07 -7.70 -3.14
C SER A 10 11.12 -6.42 -2.32
N VAL A 11 11.09 -5.26 -2.96
CA VAL A 11 10.93 -3.98 -2.25
C VAL A 11 9.45 -3.83 -1.90
N PRO A 12 9.06 -3.72 -0.62
CA PRO A 12 7.66 -3.49 -0.26
C PRO A 12 7.21 -2.14 -0.83
N MET A 13 6.21 -2.18 -1.73
CA MET A 13 5.59 -0.96 -2.23
C MET A 13 4.69 -0.37 -1.14
N THR A 14 5.03 0.81 -0.65
CA THR A 14 4.18 1.58 0.28
C THR A 14 3.33 2.59 -0.48
N ALA A 15 2.04 2.68 -0.19
CA ALA A 15 1.11 3.65 -0.74
C ALA A 15 0.57 4.60 0.36
N LEU A 16 0.02 5.73 -0.08
CA LEU A 16 -0.56 6.75 0.78
C LEU A 16 -2.05 6.92 0.47
N LEU A 17 -2.87 7.03 1.51
CA LEU A 17 -4.32 7.26 1.41
C LEU A 17 -4.75 8.29 2.47
N CYS A 18 -5.71 9.14 2.13
CA CYS A 18 -6.39 9.99 3.11
C CYS A 18 -7.47 9.19 3.84
N CYS A 19 -7.45 9.21 5.18
CA CYS A 19 -8.52 8.64 5.98
C CYS A 19 -9.85 9.38 5.73
N PRO A 20 -10.96 8.71 5.39
CA PRO A 20 -12.24 9.35 5.17
C PRO A 20 -12.88 9.91 6.45
N GLN A 21 -12.43 9.48 7.63
CA GLN A 21 -12.99 9.92 8.92
C GLN A 21 -12.30 11.15 9.50
N CYS A 22 -10.97 11.19 9.47
CA CYS A 22 -10.20 12.27 10.09
C CYS A 22 -9.34 13.06 9.08
N TYR A 23 -9.42 12.72 7.79
CA TYR A 23 -8.68 13.36 6.70
C TYR A 23 -7.17 13.40 6.92
N ARG A 24 -6.64 12.51 7.77
CA ARG A 24 -5.21 12.32 7.97
C ARG A 24 -4.64 11.36 6.94
N LEU A 25 -3.40 11.65 6.52
CA LEU A 25 -2.64 10.79 5.62
C LEU A 25 -2.24 9.50 6.35
N ILE A 26 -2.43 8.36 5.70
CA ILE A 26 -2.07 7.04 6.19
C ILE A 26 -1.12 6.39 5.17
N SER A 27 0.00 5.88 5.64
CA SER A 27 0.89 5.01 4.87
C SER A 27 0.55 3.55 5.10
N TYR A 28 0.48 2.75 4.04
CA TYR A 28 0.25 1.32 4.13
C TYR A 28 1.03 0.55 3.07
N GLU A 29 1.24 -0.74 3.31
CA GLU A 29 1.86 -1.63 2.33
C GLU A 29 0.83 -2.09 1.28
N VAL A 30 1.16 -1.91 0.00
CA VAL A 30 0.34 -2.36 -1.12
C VAL A 30 0.19 -3.88 -1.03
N GLY A 31 -1.06 -4.34 -1.02
CA GLY A 31 -1.40 -5.75 -0.82
C GLY A 31 -1.99 -6.07 0.55
N GLN A 32 -1.99 -5.13 1.50
CA GLN A 32 -2.78 -5.30 2.73
C GLN A 32 -4.29 -5.28 2.44
N THR A 33 -5.00 -6.20 3.05
CA THR A 33 -6.47 -6.33 2.94
C THR A 33 -7.22 -5.36 3.85
N GLN A 34 -6.55 -4.87 4.89
CA GLN A 34 -7.08 -3.94 5.87
C GLN A 34 -5.97 -3.07 6.44
N VAL A 35 -6.24 -1.78 6.59
CA VAL A 35 -5.33 -0.79 7.17
C VAL A 35 -6.07 -0.03 8.25
N LYS A 36 -5.47 0.09 9.44
CA LYS A 36 -6.03 0.90 10.52
C LYS A 36 -5.41 2.29 10.52
N CYS A 37 -6.25 3.33 10.50
CA CYS A 37 -5.80 4.70 10.68
C CYS A 37 -5.20 4.86 12.08
N GLN A 38 -3.95 5.29 12.15
CA GLN A 38 -3.27 5.50 13.43
C GLN A 38 -3.82 6.71 14.20
N SER A 39 -4.42 7.69 13.51
CA SER A 39 -4.93 8.90 14.16
C SER A 39 -6.30 8.70 14.82
N CYS A 40 -7.27 8.12 14.11
CA CYS A 40 -8.65 7.97 14.60
C CYS A 40 -9.07 6.53 14.88
N GLY A 41 -8.21 5.55 14.56
CA GLY A 41 -8.50 4.13 14.78
C GLY A 41 -9.44 3.48 13.76
N THR A 42 -9.94 4.23 12.77
CA THR A 42 -10.82 3.70 11.71
C THR A 42 -10.11 2.62 10.90
N ALA A 43 -10.77 1.50 10.67
CA ALA A 43 -10.26 0.45 9.78
C ALA A 43 -10.78 0.64 8.36
N LEU A 44 -9.85 0.71 7.41
CA LEU A 44 -10.09 0.81 5.97
C LEU A 44 -9.85 -0.55 5.34
N ARG A 45 -10.74 -0.97 4.43
CA ARG A 45 -10.65 -2.28 3.77
C ARG A 45 -10.14 -2.12 2.35
N ASN A 46 -9.72 -3.22 1.74
CA ASN A 46 -9.12 -3.25 0.40
C ASN A 46 -9.93 -2.53 -0.69
N GLN A 47 -11.27 -2.49 -0.60
CA GLN A 47 -12.11 -1.72 -1.54
C GLN A 47 -11.88 -0.20 -1.49
N ASP A 48 -11.44 0.32 -0.34
CA ASP A 48 -11.12 1.74 -0.13
C ASP A 48 -9.62 2.04 -0.32
N LEU A 49 -8.80 1.00 -0.44
CA LEU A 49 -7.35 1.13 -0.59
C LEU A 49 -7.03 1.14 -2.09
N PRO A 50 -6.46 2.23 -2.64
CA PRO A 50 -6.11 2.25 -4.05
C PRO A 50 -5.11 1.14 -4.37
N THR A 51 -5.56 0.17 -5.16
CA THR A 51 -4.72 -0.87 -5.73
C THR A 51 -3.98 -0.24 -6.89
N SER A 52 -2.73 0.16 -6.66
CA SER A 52 -1.80 0.71 -7.67
C SER A 52 -2.24 2.00 -8.38
N LEU A 53 -1.62 3.12 -7.99
CA LEU A 53 -1.41 4.27 -8.88
C LEU A 53 -0.47 3.84 -10.02
N GLY A 54 -0.99 3.14 -11.02
CA GLY A 54 -0.23 2.65 -12.18
C GLY A 54 -0.59 3.27 -13.53
N SER A 55 -1.65 4.08 -13.61
CA SER A 55 -2.28 4.38 -14.91
C SER A 55 -2.58 5.87 -15.21
N SER A 56 -1.95 6.84 -14.54
CA SER A 56 -2.23 8.27 -14.82
C SER A 56 -1.00 9.17 -14.91
N LEU A 57 0.10 8.64 -15.44
CA LEU A 57 1.24 9.44 -15.93
C LEU A 57 1.71 8.82 -17.26
N GLN A 58 0.89 8.96 -18.30
CA GLN A 58 1.34 8.93 -19.69
C GLN A 58 0.82 10.23 -20.31
N ASP A 59 1.72 11.21 -20.36
CA ASP A 59 1.66 12.36 -21.27
C ASP A 59 2.38 11.96 -22.56
#